data_AF-A0A6N8H577-F1
#
_entry.id   AF-A0A6N8H577-F1
#
_cell.length_a   1.000
_cell.length_b   1.000
_cell.length_c   1.000
_cell.angle_alpha   90.00
_cell.angle_beta   90.00
_cell.angle_gamma   90.00
#
_symmetry.space_group_name_H-M   'P 1'
#
loop_
_entity.id
_entity.type
_entity.pdbx_description
1 polymer ?
#
loop_
_entity_poly.entity_id
_entity_poly.type
_entity_poly.pdbx_seq_one_letter_code
_entity_poly.pdbx_strand_id
1 'polypeptide(L)'
;MKKKFAAFVLCVICLLSAAGCGQAKTDEQTPPTDQSAVTDDYLTTISGTYVELFPELSKSEYRNIWIDATTPLAGAENAETATDMLLGMCMAEPYGPEAAEKYAADPDSMAFNCYFLGGVDKFVMDGHTITGLDAQGQEVFSHTYKLLDEENENGFIFYQSEDENSGQFTYFAFSPDTMETTYHLEFRYAEDLSDLQSWFEGNYAYWNAAAIAEDYDQATMENVIELFATENLSEAE
;
A
#
# COMPACT_ATOMS: atom_id res chain seq x y z
N MET A 1 15.64 30.52 -12.42
CA MET A 1 15.53 29.21 -13.10
C MET A 1 14.40 28.47 -12.41
N LYS A 2 13.26 28.30 -13.09
CA LYS A 2 12.10 27.59 -12.53
C LYS A 2 12.47 26.11 -12.48
N LYS A 3 12.82 25.59 -11.30
CA LYS A 3 12.96 24.15 -11.08
C LYS A 3 11.58 23.55 -11.33
N LYS A 4 11.43 22.81 -12.42
CA LYS A 4 10.23 22.02 -12.71
C LYS A 4 10.21 20.92 -11.66
N PHE A 5 9.21 20.93 -10.78
CA PHE A 5 8.98 19.87 -9.80
C PHE A 5 8.75 18.57 -10.57
N ALA A 6 9.72 17.66 -10.48
CA ALA A 6 9.59 16.30 -10.98
C ALA A 6 8.78 15.46 -9.96
N ALA A 7 7.60 15.94 -9.57
CA ALA A 7 6.72 15.28 -8.60
C ALA A 7 5.95 14.07 -9.19
N PHE A 8 6.21 13.72 -10.45
CA PHE A 8 5.32 12.89 -11.26
C PHE A 8 5.52 11.38 -11.17
N VAL A 9 6.53 10.89 -10.45
CA VAL A 9 6.87 9.45 -10.46
C VAL A 9 7.08 8.90 -9.03
N LEU A 10 6.93 9.72 -7.99
CA LEU A 10 7.38 9.34 -6.65
C LEU A 10 6.37 8.49 -5.84
N CYS A 11 5.06 8.62 -6.07
CA CYS A 11 4.07 7.71 -5.46
C CYS A 11 4.28 6.26 -5.90
N VAL A 12 4.65 6.03 -7.17
CA VAL A 12 4.86 4.69 -7.70
C VAL A 12 6.17 4.08 -7.21
N ILE A 13 7.17 4.90 -6.87
CA ILE A 13 8.46 4.40 -6.37
C ILE A 13 8.35 3.94 -4.91
N CYS A 14 7.54 4.61 -4.08
CA CYS A 14 7.24 4.09 -2.74
C CYS A 14 6.52 2.74 -2.83
N LEU A 15 5.56 2.62 -3.74
CA LEU A 15 4.82 1.39 -4.09
C LEU A 15 5.68 0.28 -4.74
N LEU A 16 6.94 0.54 -5.12
CA LEU A 16 7.81 -0.40 -5.84
C LEU A 16 9.18 -0.64 -5.18
N SER A 17 9.45 -0.02 -4.03
CA SER A 17 10.80 -0.03 -3.44
C SER A 17 11.06 -1.18 -2.46
N ALA A 18 10.64 -2.40 -2.81
CA ALA A 18 11.15 -3.62 -2.19
C ALA A 18 12.49 -4.04 -2.82
N ALA A 19 13.57 -3.35 -2.48
CA ALA A 19 14.94 -3.85 -2.73
C ALA A 19 15.91 -3.41 -1.62
N GLY A 20 15.80 -4.06 -0.45
CA GLY A 20 16.80 -3.98 0.60
C GLY A 20 18.18 -4.42 0.07
N CYS A 21 19.10 -3.46 -0.08
CA CYS A 21 20.50 -3.73 -0.35
C CYS A 21 21.19 -4.32 0.90
N GLY A 22 20.93 -5.61 1.16
CA GLY A 22 21.72 -6.42 2.07
C GLY A 22 23.03 -6.83 1.40
N GLN A 23 24.08 -6.02 1.58
CA GLN A 23 25.42 -6.30 1.06
C GLN A 23 26.06 -7.47 1.84
N ALA A 24 25.92 -8.70 1.34
CA ALA A 24 26.64 -9.87 1.83
C ALA A 24 27.76 -10.27 0.85
N LYS A 25 29.00 -10.24 1.37
CA LYS A 25 30.22 -10.69 0.69
C LYS A 25 30.11 -12.17 0.30
N THR A 26 30.55 -12.46 -0.92
CA THR A 26 30.86 -13.80 -1.45
C THR A 26 31.95 -14.49 -0.62
N ASP A 27 31.73 -15.75 -0.23
CA ASP A 27 32.71 -16.84 -0.39
C ASP A 27 32.05 -18.24 -0.33
N GLU A 28 32.49 -19.07 -1.28
CA GLU A 28 32.39 -20.51 -1.57
C GLU A 28 31.41 -21.48 -0.85
N GLN A 29 30.53 -22.06 -1.69
CA GLN A 29 30.24 -23.50 -1.92
C GLN A 29 29.83 -24.42 -0.74
N THR A 30 28.54 -24.77 -0.69
CA THR A 30 27.97 -25.93 0.05
C THR A 30 26.75 -26.45 -0.76
N PRO A 31 26.38 -27.77 -0.73
CA PRO A 31 25.53 -28.45 -1.72
C PRO A 31 24.09 -27.90 -1.79
N PRO A 32 23.28 -28.26 -2.83
CA PRO A 32 21.95 -27.69 -2.97
C PRO A 32 21.11 -28.13 -1.78
N THR A 33 20.83 -27.17 -0.89
CA THR A 33 19.79 -27.31 0.10
C THR A 33 18.49 -27.38 -0.69
N ASP A 34 17.72 -28.46 -0.51
CA ASP A 34 16.31 -28.51 -0.87
C ASP A 34 15.68 -27.17 -0.44
N GLN A 35 15.29 -26.33 -1.40
CA GLN A 35 14.45 -25.14 -1.17
C GLN A 35 13.01 -25.57 -0.90
N SER A 36 12.84 -26.56 -0.03
CA SER A 36 11.57 -26.92 0.61
C SER A 36 11.55 -26.40 2.05
N ALA A 37 12.25 -25.30 2.34
CA ALA A 37 11.83 -24.42 3.40
C ALA A 37 10.57 -23.73 2.84
N VAL A 38 9.41 -24.05 3.41
CA VAL A 38 8.22 -23.22 3.25
C VAL A 38 8.67 -21.80 3.58
N THR A 39 8.90 -20.98 2.56
CA THR A 39 8.88 -19.54 2.70
C THR A 39 7.47 -19.26 3.18
N ASP A 40 7.33 -18.86 4.45
CA ASP A 40 6.03 -18.69 5.08
C ASP A 40 5.11 -17.90 4.14
N ASP A 41 3.98 -18.51 3.79
CA ASP A 41 2.99 -17.91 2.89
C ASP A 41 2.62 -16.53 3.45
N TYR A 42 2.88 -15.48 2.68
CA TYR A 42 2.83 -14.09 3.13
C TYR A 42 1.51 -13.77 3.84
N LEU A 43 0.37 -14.25 3.32
CA LEU A 43 -0.94 -13.97 3.90
C LEU A 43 -1.05 -14.47 5.35
N THR A 44 -0.39 -15.59 5.67
CA THR A 44 -0.36 -16.16 7.03
C THR A 44 0.49 -15.35 8.01
N THR A 45 1.37 -14.48 7.50
CA THR A 45 2.27 -13.64 8.33
C THR A 45 1.65 -12.31 8.73
N ILE A 46 0.58 -11.88 8.06
CA ILE A 46 -0.08 -10.58 8.25
C ILE A 46 -1.42 -10.71 8.97
N SER A 47 -1.54 -11.65 9.91
CA SER A 47 -2.79 -11.85 10.66
C SER A 47 -3.12 -10.62 11.52
N GLY A 48 -4.39 -10.21 11.55
CA GLY A 48 -4.84 -9.04 12.31
C GLY A 48 -6.08 -8.37 11.74
N THR A 49 -6.61 -7.37 12.44
CA THR A 49 -7.64 -6.46 11.92
C THR A 49 -6.96 -5.20 11.41
N TYR A 50 -7.38 -4.70 10.25
CA TYR A 50 -6.79 -3.57 9.56
C TYR A 50 -7.84 -2.53 9.20
N VAL A 51 -7.48 -1.26 9.38
CA VAL A 51 -8.25 -0.06 9.01
C VAL A 51 -7.50 0.72 7.93
N GLU A 52 -8.17 1.65 7.26
CA GLU A 52 -7.56 2.50 6.24
C GLU A 52 -6.42 3.35 6.81
N LEU A 53 -5.25 3.33 6.16
CA LEU A 53 -4.05 4.00 6.65
C LEU A 53 -4.20 5.53 6.67
N PHE A 54 -4.55 6.14 5.54
CA PHE A 54 -4.48 7.60 5.39
C PHE A 54 -5.47 8.39 6.26
N PRO A 55 -6.71 7.93 6.50
CA PRO A 55 -7.56 8.51 7.55
C PRO A 55 -6.87 8.58 8.90
N GLU A 56 -6.20 7.51 9.32
CA GLU A 56 -5.49 7.44 10.59
C GLU A 56 -4.27 8.38 10.59
N LEU A 57 -3.46 8.37 9.52
CA LEU A 57 -2.31 9.28 9.37
C LEU A 57 -2.72 10.76 9.38
N SER A 58 -3.91 11.09 8.89
CA SER A 58 -4.40 12.46 8.76
C SER A 58 -4.97 13.05 10.06
N LYS A 59 -5.08 12.25 11.13
CA LYS A 59 -5.61 12.72 12.41
C LYS A 59 -4.79 13.90 12.94
N SER A 60 -5.48 14.92 13.41
CA SER A 60 -4.86 16.17 13.87
C SER A 60 -3.90 15.99 15.04
N GLU A 61 -4.07 14.94 15.85
CA GLU A 61 -3.15 14.59 16.94
C GLU A 61 -1.75 14.19 16.46
N TYR A 62 -1.61 13.70 15.22
CA TYR A 62 -0.32 13.32 14.62
C TYR A 62 0.32 14.45 13.82
N ARG A 63 -0.28 15.65 13.77
CA ARG A 63 0.27 16.75 12.96
C ARG A 63 1.69 17.13 13.38
N ASN A 64 1.99 17.15 14.68
CA ASN A 64 3.36 17.46 15.12
C ASN A 64 4.36 16.38 14.70
N ILE A 65 3.97 15.11 14.71
CA ILE A 65 4.80 13.99 14.25
C ILE A 65 5.13 14.18 12.77
N TRP A 66 4.11 14.52 11.96
CA TRP A 66 4.30 14.85 10.55
C TRP A 66 5.27 16.01 10.34
N ILE A 67 5.13 17.11 11.10
CA ILE A 67 6.04 18.25 10.98
C ILE A 67 7.47 17.88 11.39
N ASP A 68 7.64 17.09 12.43
CA ASP A 68 8.95 16.60 12.86
C ASP A 68 9.59 15.70 11.79
N ALA A 69 8.81 14.86 11.11
CA ALA A 69 9.27 14.00 10.02
C ALA A 69 9.60 14.77 8.72
N THR A 70 8.78 15.76 8.34
CA THR A 70 8.96 16.48 7.06
C THR A 70 9.94 17.64 7.16
N THR A 71 10.12 18.25 8.34
CA THR A 71 11.07 19.36 8.55
C THR A 71 12.50 19.06 8.10
N PRO A 72 13.13 17.92 8.45
CA PRO A 72 14.49 17.61 8.01
C PRO A 72 14.60 17.40 6.49
N LEU A 73 13.50 17.05 5.81
CA LEU A 73 13.47 16.70 4.38
C LEU A 73 13.10 17.90 3.49
N ALA A 74 12.10 18.68 3.88
CA ALA A 74 11.56 19.81 3.11
C ALA A 74 11.99 21.18 3.66
N GLY A 75 12.56 21.22 4.87
CA GLY A 75 12.85 22.45 5.61
C GLY A 75 11.65 23.00 6.37
N ALA A 76 11.90 23.67 7.50
CA ALA A 76 10.86 24.17 8.41
C ALA A 76 9.82 25.10 7.73
N GLU A 77 10.22 25.88 6.72
CA GLU A 77 9.31 26.76 5.99
C GLU A 77 8.33 26.01 5.08
N ASN A 78 8.66 24.76 4.68
CA ASN A 78 7.83 23.96 3.77
C ASN A 78 7.21 22.72 4.42
N ALA A 79 7.54 22.40 5.68
CA ALA A 79 7.11 21.17 6.37
C ALA A 79 5.60 20.96 6.33
N GLU A 80 4.82 22.00 6.67
CA GLU A 80 3.34 21.96 6.63
C GLU A 80 2.81 21.68 5.23
N THR A 81 3.34 22.37 4.21
CA THR A 81 2.91 22.18 2.81
C THR A 81 3.33 20.82 2.27
N ALA A 82 4.50 20.31 2.65
CA ALA A 82 4.94 18.97 2.29
C ALA A 82 4.02 17.91 2.91
N THR A 83 3.68 18.04 4.19
CA THR A 83 2.71 17.15 4.84
C THR A 83 1.35 17.17 4.13
N ASP A 84 0.82 18.35 3.83
CA ASP A 84 -0.49 18.46 3.15
C ASP A 84 -0.45 17.84 1.74
N MET A 85 0.66 18.02 1.02
CA MET A 85 0.87 17.39 -0.28
C MET A 85 0.91 15.86 -0.17
N LEU A 86 1.71 15.33 0.76
CA LEU A 86 1.88 13.89 0.98
C LEU A 86 0.55 13.19 1.31
N LEU A 87 -0.23 13.74 2.25
CA LEU A 87 -1.55 13.21 2.55
C LEU A 87 -2.52 13.36 1.37
N GLY A 88 -2.50 14.52 0.70
CA GLY A 88 -3.37 14.80 -0.44
C GLY A 88 -3.13 13.89 -1.65
N MET A 89 -1.90 13.38 -1.83
CA MET A 89 -1.54 12.46 -2.93
C MET A 89 -2.16 11.08 -2.79
N CYS A 90 -2.66 10.70 -1.61
CA CYS A 90 -3.21 9.36 -1.33
C CYS A 90 -4.67 9.36 -0.85
N MET A 91 -5.26 10.54 -0.67
CA MET A 91 -6.63 10.72 -0.17
C MET A 91 -7.60 11.17 -1.26
N ALA A 92 -7.32 10.85 -2.53
CA ALA A 92 -8.23 11.19 -3.62
C ALA A 92 -9.51 10.36 -3.56
N GLU A 93 -10.65 10.98 -3.88
CA GLU A 93 -11.92 10.26 -4.05
C GLU A 93 -12.04 9.52 -5.40
N PRO A 94 -11.73 10.12 -6.57
CA PRO A 94 -11.95 9.43 -7.83
C PRO A 94 -10.93 8.31 -8.05
N TYR A 95 -11.38 7.23 -8.68
CA TYR A 95 -10.56 6.16 -9.22
C TYR A 95 -11.15 5.68 -10.56
N GLY A 96 -10.51 4.71 -11.20
CA GLY A 96 -10.98 4.11 -12.44
C GLY A 96 -11.04 5.12 -13.59
N PRO A 97 -12.03 4.97 -14.50
CA PRO A 97 -12.16 5.86 -15.66
C PRO A 97 -12.34 7.34 -15.30
N GLU A 98 -12.99 7.65 -14.17
CA GLU A 98 -13.19 9.03 -13.71
C GLU A 98 -11.84 9.68 -13.35
N ALA A 99 -11.00 8.97 -12.59
CA ALA A 99 -9.65 9.46 -12.28
C ALA A 99 -8.79 9.61 -13.53
N ALA A 100 -8.84 8.63 -14.44
CA ALA A 100 -8.09 8.67 -15.68
C ALA A 100 -8.46 9.89 -16.55
N GLU A 101 -9.75 10.20 -16.68
CA GLU A 101 -10.21 11.40 -17.39
C GLU A 101 -9.76 12.69 -16.70
N LYS A 102 -9.92 12.76 -15.37
CA LYS A 102 -9.51 13.91 -14.56
C LYS A 102 -8.02 14.21 -14.72
N TYR A 103 -7.17 13.21 -14.55
CA TYR A 103 -5.71 13.40 -14.55
C TYR A 103 -5.12 13.52 -15.95
N ALA A 104 -5.81 13.03 -16.98
CA ALA A 104 -5.47 13.40 -18.36
C ALA A 104 -5.73 14.89 -18.65
N ALA A 105 -6.77 15.47 -18.04
CA ALA A 105 -7.14 16.88 -18.22
C ALA A 105 -6.28 17.84 -17.37
N ASP A 106 -5.93 17.43 -16.16
CA ASP A 106 -5.04 18.18 -15.26
C ASP A 106 -4.02 17.24 -14.60
N PRO A 107 -2.91 16.94 -15.30
CA PRO A 107 -1.90 16.03 -14.78
C PRO A 107 -1.35 16.45 -13.42
N ASP A 108 -1.17 17.76 -13.17
CA ASP A 108 -0.58 18.27 -11.93
C ASP A 108 -1.48 17.99 -10.70
N SER A 109 -2.73 17.56 -10.92
CA SER A 109 -3.68 17.17 -9.88
C SER A 109 -3.70 15.68 -9.54
N MET A 110 -2.81 14.88 -10.15
CA MET A 110 -2.75 13.43 -9.96
C MET A 110 -2.62 13.06 -8.49
N ALA A 111 -3.50 12.16 -8.05
CA ALA A 111 -3.49 11.57 -6.71
C ALA A 111 -4.15 10.20 -6.76
N PHE A 112 -3.76 9.33 -5.83
CA PHE A 112 -4.33 8.00 -5.67
C PHE A 112 -5.47 8.01 -4.68
N ASN A 113 -6.47 7.16 -4.94
CA ASN A 113 -7.44 6.74 -3.96
C ASN A 113 -6.83 5.56 -3.19
N CYS A 114 -6.45 5.77 -1.93
CA CYS A 114 -5.90 4.71 -1.08
C CYS A 114 -6.89 4.15 -0.05
N TYR A 115 -8.19 4.37 -0.27
CA TYR A 115 -9.28 3.87 0.57
C TYR A 115 -9.66 2.44 0.23
N PHE A 116 -10.45 1.82 1.09
CA PHE A 116 -11.13 0.56 0.80
C PHE A 116 -12.35 0.82 -0.10
N LEU A 117 -12.56 -0.09 -1.04
CA LEU A 117 -13.73 -0.15 -1.92
C LEU A 117 -14.70 -1.24 -1.48
N GLY A 118 -15.91 -1.21 -2.05
CA GLY A 118 -16.88 -2.30 -1.90
C GLY A 118 -17.67 -2.28 -0.58
N GLY A 119 -17.66 -1.15 0.14
CA GLY A 119 -18.39 -1.02 1.41
C GLY A 119 -17.67 -1.63 2.62
N VAL A 120 -16.38 -1.97 2.46
CA VAL A 120 -15.52 -2.45 3.54
C VAL A 120 -14.97 -1.26 4.32
N ASP A 121 -15.06 -1.34 5.64
CA ASP A 121 -14.45 -0.42 6.61
C ASP A 121 -13.21 -1.05 7.26
N LYS A 122 -13.20 -2.39 7.40
CA LYS A 122 -12.10 -3.15 7.99
C LYS A 122 -11.84 -4.45 7.25
N PHE A 123 -10.57 -4.83 7.17
CA PHE A 123 -10.19 -6.18 6.79
C PHE A 123 -9.72 -6.96 8.01
N VAL A 124 -10.13 -8.22 8.12
CA VAL A 124 -9.59 -9.18 9.08
C VAL A 124 -8.84 -10.24 8.29
N MET A 125 -7.54 -10.32 8.52
CA MET A 125 -6.64 -11.33 7.98
C MET A 125 -6.49 -12.44 9.02
N ASP A 126 -6.89 -13.67 8.68
CA ASP A 126 -6.79 -14.84 9.57
C ASP A 126 -6.30 -16.06 8.79
N GLY A 127 -5.00 -16.32 8.84
CA GLY A 127 -4.35 -17.37 8.06
C GLY A 127 -4.51 -17.11 6.56
N HIS A 128 -5.33 -17.92 5.89
CA HIS A 128 -5.66 -17.76 4.46
C HIS A 128 -7.03 -17.12 4.22
N THR A 129 -7.75 -16.78 5.28
CA THR A 129 -9.07 -16.17 5.19
C THR A 129 -8.94 -14.66 5.26
N ILE A 130 -9.56 -13.97 4.29
CA ILE A 130 -9.74 -12.52 4.33
C ILE A 130 -11.22 -12.25 4.51
N THR A 131 -11.55 -11.44 5.52
CA THR A 131 -12.91 -10.99 5.80
C THR A 131 -13.00 -9.48 5.69
N GLY A 132 -13.96 -8.97 4.93
CA GLY A 132 -14.31 -7.55 4.91
C GLY A 132 -15.48 -7.28 5.84
N LEU A 133 -15.36 -6.29 6.72
CA LEU A 133 -16.42 -5.83 7.61
C LEU A 133 -16.86 -4.43 7.22
N ASP A 134 -18.15 -4.13 7.31
CA ASP A 134 -18.68 -2.78 7.16
C ASP A 134 -18.47 -1.93 8.43
N ALA A 135 -18.85 -0.65 8.37
CA ALA A 135 -18.72 0.28 9.50
C ALA A 135 -19.58 -0.09 10.73
N GLN A 136 -20.47 -1.08 10.63
CA GLN A 136 -21.24 -1.64 11.74
C GLN A 136 -20.64 -2.96 12.25
N GLY A 137 -19.50 -3.40 11.69
CA GLY A 137 -18.85 -4.67 11.98
C GLY A 137 -19.62 -5.87 11.42
N GLN A 138 -20.50 -5.67 10.44
CA GLN A 138 -21.16 -6.77 9.74
C GLN A 138 -20.28 -7.26 8.58
N GLU A 139 -20.32 -8.56 8.32
CA GLU A 139 -19.58 -9.17 7.22
C GLU A 139 -20.11 -8.69 5.87
N VAL A 140 -19.23 -8.09 5.06
CA VAL A 140 -19.44 -7.78 3.65
C VAL A 140 -19.10 -9.01 2.80
N PHE A 141 -17.98 -9.66 3.13
CA PHE A 141 -17.54 -10.92 2.53
C PHE A 141 -16.58 -11.65 3.48
N SER A 142 -16.43 -12.97 3.31
CA SER A 142 -15.37 -13.77 3.93
C SER A 142 -15.03 -14.93 3.00
N HIS A 143 -13.76 -15.02 2.58
CA HIS A 143 -13.29 -16.02 1.62
C HIS A 143 -11.94 -16.61 2.05
N THR A 144 -11.71 -17.88 1.69
CA THR A 144 -10.39 -18.51 1.79
C THR A 144 -9.62 -18.30 0.49
N TYR A 145 -8.34 -17.96 0.59
CA TYR A 145 -7.50 -17.62 -0.55
C TYR A 145 -6.32 -18.58 -0.68
N LYS A 146 -5.99 -18.93 -1.93
CA LYS A 146 -4.78 -19.66 -2.28
C LYS A 146 -3.79 -18.72 -2.98
N LEU A 147 -2.50 -18.91 -2.68
CA LEU A 147 -1.39 -18.26 -3.37
C LEU A 147 -1.39 -18.66 -4.86
N LEU A 148 -1.14 -17.69 -5.75
CA LEU A 148 -0.91 -17.90 -7.17
C LEU A 148 0.57 -17.77 -7.53
N ASP A 149 1.00 -18.57 -8.51
CA ASP A 149 2.33 -18.49 -9.13
C ASP A 149 2.29 -17.53 -10.32
N GLU A 150 2.20 -16.23 -10.04
CA GLU A 150 2.09 -15.16 -11.04
C GLU A 150 3.34 -14.27 -11.02
N GLU A 151 4.14 -14.35 -12.09
CA GLU A 151 5.26 -13.45 -12.30
C GLU A 151 4.77 -12.06 -12.70
N ASN A 152 5.32 -11.01 -12.07
CA ASN A 152 4.97 -9.63 -12.36
C ASN A 152 6.16 -8.70 -12.11
N GLU A 153 6.15 -7.53 -12.74
CA GLU A 153 7.23 -6.55 -12.64
C GLU A 153 7.24 -5.79 -11.31
N ASN A 154 6.14 -5.81 -10.57
CA ASN A 154 5.93 -5.00 -9.36
C ASN A 154 6.28 -5.74 -8.06
N GLY A 155 6.64 -7.02 -8.12
CA GLY A 155 6.93 -7.83 -6.94
C GLY A 155 5.70 -8.19 -6.09
N PHE A 156 4.49 -8.04 -6.64
CA PHE A 156 3.25 -8.34 -5.93
C PHE A 156 3.05 -9.83 -5.73
N ILE A 157 2.43 -10.17 -4.61
CA ILE A 157 2.05 -11.54 -4.23
C ILE A 157 0.55 -11.70 -4.47
N PHE A 158 0.21 -12.61 -5.39
CA PHE A 158 -1.16 -12.76 -5.86
C PHE A 158 -1.88 -13.91 -5.17
N TYR A 159 -3.15 -13.68 -4.84
CA TYR A 159 -4.04 -14.66 -4.22
C TYR A 159 -5.37 -14.72 -4.97
N GLN A 160 -5.96 -15.91 -5.02
CA GLN A 160 -7.28 -16.16 -5.58
C GLN A 160 -8.18 -16.78 -4.55
N SER A 161 -9.41 -16.29 -4.45
CA SER A 161 -10.46 -16.92 -3.65
C SER A 161 -10.73 -18.35 -4.14
N GLU A 162 -10.84 -19.28 -3.19
CA GLU A 162 -11.30 -20.64 -3.45
C GLU A 162 -12.83 -20.74 -3.52
N ASP A 163 -13.53 -19.68 -3.12
CA ASP A 163 -14.99 -19.62 -3.10
C ASP A 163 -15.56 -19.21 -4.46
N GLU A 164 -16.74 -19.76 -4.79
CA GLU A 164 -17.46 -19.37 -6.00
C GLU A 164 -18.15 -18.01 -5.83
N ASN A 165 -18.13 -17.18 -6.88
CA ASN A 165 -18.84 -15.90 -6.95
C ASN A 165 -18.35 -14.81 -5.96
N SER A 166 -17.04 -14.77 -5.67
CA SER A 166 -16.42 -13.75 -4.81
C SER A 166 -16.44 -12.31 -5.37
N GLY A 167 -16.88 -12.11 -6.60
CA GLY A 167 -17.08 -10.78 -7.19
C GLY A 167 -15.81 -9.92 -7.15
N GLN A 168 -15.92 -8.67 -6.67
CA GLN A 168 -14.79 -7.76 -6.52
C GLN A 168 -13.67 -8.31 -5.62
N PHE A 169 -13.96 -9.26 -4.75
CA PHE A 169 -13.00 -9.86 -3.82
C PHE A 169 -12.43 -11.19 -4.35
N THR A 170 -12.50 -11.44 -5.67
CA THR A 170 -12.02 -12.70 -6.27
C THR A 170 -10.50 -12.83 -6.19
N TYR A 171 -9.77 -11.76 -6.50
CA TYR A 171 -8.32 -11.73 -6.48
C TYR A 171 -7.82 -10.65 -5.54
N PHE A 172 -6.72 -10.92 -4.86
CA PHE A 172 -5.93 -9.94 -4.11
C PHE A 172 -4.49 -9.95 -4.63
N ALA A 173 -3.87 -8.78 -4.68
CA ALA A 173 -2.45 -8.60 -4.93
C ALA A 173 -1.88 -7.73 -3.82
N PHE A 174 -0.89 -8.23 -3.10
CA PHE A 174 -0.24 -7.53 -1.99
C PHE A 174 1.16 -7.09 -2.39
N SER A 175 1.52 -5.86 -2.02
CA SER A 175 2.93 -5.53 -1.79
C SER A 175 3.46 -6.41 -0.65
N PRO A 176 4.74 -6.80 -0.63
CA PRO A 176 5.31 -7.65 0.42
C PRO A 176 5.56 -6.88 1.74
N ASP A 177 4.63 -6.01 2.12
CA ASP A 177 4.68 -5.13 3.28
C ASP A 177 4.14 -5.81 4.54
N THR A 178 4.68 -5.47 5.70
CA THR A 178 4.21 -6.03 6.96
C THR A 178 4.21 -4.98 8.06
N MET A 179 3.41 -5.21 9.09
CA MET A 179 3.44 -4.38 10.29
C MET A 179 4.81 -4.40 11.00
N GLU A 180 5.60 -5.47 10.82
CA GLU A 180 6.93 -5.58 11.42
C GLU A 180 7.99 -4.77 10.67
N THR A 181 7.91 -4.72 9.34
CA THR A 181 8.98 -4.16 8.49
C THR A 181 8.67 -2.79 7.94
N THR A 182 7.42 -2.53 7.58
CA THR A 182 6.99 -1.29 6.91
C THR A 182 5.79 -0.62 7.58
N TYR A 183 5.28 -1.20 8.68
CA TYR A 183 4.28 -0.60 9.57
C TYR A 183 2.88 -0.41 8.96
N HIS A 184 2.66 -0.90 7.75
CA HIS A 184 1.40 -0.85 7.03
C HIS A 184 1.31 -2.04 6.05
N LEU A 185 0.16 -2.18 5.40
CA LEU A 185 -0.04 -3.08 4.26
C LEU A 185 -0.48 -2.27 3.05
N GLU A 186 -0.09 -2.73 1.86
CA GLU A 186 -0.60 -2.21 0.60
C GLU A 186 -1.11 -3.35 -0.26
N PHE A 187 -2.29 -3.15 -0.84
CA PHE A 187 -2.91 -4.19 -1.65
C PHE A 187 -3.96 -3.67 -2.61
N ARG A 188 -4.26 -4.51 -3.59
CA ARG A 188 -5.31 -4.33 -4.60
C ARG A 188 -6.21 -5.55 -4.60
N TYR A 189 -7.47 -5.37 -4.94
CA TYR A 189 -8.41 -6.46 -5.16
C TYR A 189 -9.39 -6.14 -6.28
N ALA A 190 -9.78 -7.17 -7.03
CA ALA A 190 -10.62 -7.06 -8.21
C ALA A 190 -11.23 -8.42 -8.58
N GLU A 191 -12.25 -8.36 -9.44
CA GLU A 191 -12.86 -9.53 -10.08
C GLU A 191 -11.97 -10.15 -11.16
N ASP A 192 -11.09 -9.36 -11.78
CA ASP A 192 -10.21 -9.77 -12.88
C ASP A 192 -8.73 -9.55 -12.53
N LEU A 193 -7.90 -10.57 -12.71
CA LEU A 193 -6.49 -10.54 -12.36
C LEU A 193 -5.70 -9.42 -13.09
N SER A 194 -6.09 -9.08 -14.31
CA SER A 194 -5.43 -8.02 -15.09
C SER A 194 -5.63 -6.63 -14.49
N ASP A 195 -6.74 -6.39 -13.79
CA ASP A 195 -7.02 -5.10 -13.16
C ASP A 195 -6.11 -4.82 -11.96
N LEU A 196 -5.53 -5.88 -11.36
CA LEU A 196 -4.57 -5.76 -10.27
C LEU A 196 -3.19 -5.27 -10.72
N GLN A 197 -2.89 -5.36 -12.02
CA GLN A 197 -1.60 -4.94 -12.57
C GLN A 197 -1.67 -3.59 -13.30
N SER A 198 -2.88 -3.09 -13.57
CA SER A 198 -3.10 -1.83 -14.28
C SER A 198 -3.24 -0.66 -13.30
N TRP A 199 -2.26 0.23 -13.30
CA TRP A 199 -2.20 1.37 -12.37
C TRP A 199 -2.92 2.64 -12.87
N PHE A 200 -2.96 2.86 -14.19
CA PHE A 200 -3.39 4.14 -14.76
C PHE A 200 -4.56 4.03 -15.73
N GLU A 201 -5.01 2.81 -16.00
CA GLU A 201 -6.10 2.50 -16.92
C GLU A 201 -7.00 1.39 -16.34
N GLY A 202 -8.21 1.25 -16.87
CA GLY A 202 -9.16 0.23 -16.43
C GLY A 202 -10.02 0.66 -15.24
N ASN A 203 -10.75 -0.31 -14.68
CA ASN A 203 -11.78 -0.05 -13.66
C ASN A 203 -11.20 0.42 -12.33
N TYR A 204 -9.93 0.08 -12.07
CA TYR A 204 -9.21 0.33 -10.82
C TYR A 204 -7.98 1.24 -11.00
N ALA A 205 -7.96 2.03 -12.08
CA ALA A 205 -6.94 3.05 -12.29
C ALA A 205 -6.84 4.01 -11.10
N TYR A 206 -5.64 4.41 -10.73
CA TYR A 206 -5.36 5.35 -9.64
C TYR A 206 -5.93 4.94 -8.27
N TRP A 207 -6.14 3.65 -8.04
CA TRP A 207 -6.56 3.11 -6.74
C TRP A 207 -5.56 2.10 -6.21
N ASN A 208 -5.20 2.15 -4.93
CA ASN A 208 -4.40 1.13 -4.24
C ASN A 208 -4.67 1.21 -2.74
N ALA A 209 -5.30 0.18 -2.16
CA ALA A 209 -5.63 0.22 -0.74
C ALA A 209 -4.37 0.23 0.13
N ALA A 210 -4.34 1.11 1.13
CA ALA A 210 -3.32 1.14 2.16
C ALA A 210 -3.97 0.96 3.53
N ALA A 211 -3.40 0.09 4.36
CA ALA A 211 -4.00 -0.29 5.62
C ALA A 211 -2.99 -0.31 6.77
N ILE A 212 -3.47 -0.09 7.99
CA ILE A 212 -2.70 -0.19 9.23
C ILE A 212 -3.45 -1.08 10.21
N ALA A 213 -2.73 -1.82 11.06
CA ALA A 213 -3.34 -2.66 12.08
C ALA A 213 -4.22 -1.80 13.01
N GLU A 214 -5.46 -2.23 13.29
CA GLU A 214 -6.43 -1.49 14.10
C GLU A 214 -5.92 -1.18 15.52
N ASP A 215 -5.05 -2.03 16.06
CA ASP A 215 -4.45 -1.91 17.38
C ASP A 215 -3.05 -1.28 17.36
N TYR A 216 -2.72 -0.51 16.32
CA TYR A 216 -1.45 0.21 16.22
C TYR A 216 -1.18 1.06 17.47
N ASP A 217 0.09 1.15 17.85
CA ASP A 217 0.54 2.03 18.92
C ASP A 217 1.17 3.32 18.38
N GLN A 218 1.56 4.22 19.29
CA GLN A 218 2.17 5.49 18.91
C GLN A 218 3.50 5.29 18.18
N ALA A 219 4.30 4.28 18.53
CA ALA A 219 5.58 4.05 17.88
C ALA A 219 5.38 3.58 16.43
N THR A 220 4.41 2.70 16.17
CA THR A 220 3.99 2.34 14.82
C THR A 220 3.58 3.57 14.02
N MET A 221 2.78 4.46 14.62
CA MET A 221 2.34 5.71 13.95
C MET A 221 3.51 6.65 13.64
N GLU A 222 4.46 6.81 14.57
CA GLU A 222 5.67 7.61 14.34
C GLU A 222 6.51 7.02 13.19
N ASN A 223 6.72 5.70 13.21
CA ASN A 223 7.54 5.02 12.21
C ASN A 223 6.91 5.05 10.81
N VAL A 224 5.59 4.83 10.68
CA VAL A 224 4.93 4.86 9.36
C VAL A 224 4.94 6.27 8.76
N ILE A 225 4.79 7.31 9.58
CA ILE A 225 4.88 8.71 9.13
C ILE A 225 6.32 9.04 8.69
N GLU A 226 7.33 8.63 9.48
CA GLU A 226 8.73 8.83 9.14
C GLU A 226 9.12 8.11 7.86
N LEU A 227 8.69 6.84 7.72
CA LEU A 227 8.91 6.03 6.52
C LEU A 227 8.30 6.72 5.29
N PHE A 228 7.00 7.04 5.35
CA PHE A 228 6.30 7.65 4.22
C PHE A 228 6.89 9.02 3.83
N ALA A 229 7.23 9.86 4.81
CA ALA A 229 7.88 11.14 4.56
C ALA A 229 9.26 10.95 3.91
N THR A 230 10.05 9.99 4.39
CA THR A 230 11.38 9.70 3.87
C THR A 230 11.33 9.20 2.44
N GLU A 231 10.49 8.20 2.15
CA GLU A 231 10.37 7.62 0.80
C GLU A 231 9.88 8.64 -0.23
N ASN A 232 9.02 9.58 0.17
CA ASN A 232 8.43 10.56 -0.73
C ASN A 232 9.10 11.95 -0.76
N LEU A 233 10.05 12.25 0.13
CA LEU A 233 10.72 13.56 0.14
C LEU A 233 12.24 13.47 0.08
N SER A 234 12.83 12.30 0.32
CA SER A 234 14.26 12.12 0.08
C SER A 234 14.56 12.23 -1.41
N GLU A 235 15.68 12.87 -1.76
CA GLU A 235 16.17 12.81 -3.12
C GLU A 235 16.52 11.35 -3.41
N ALA A 236 15.88 10.74 -4.40
CA ALA A 236 16.29 9.42 -4.89
C ALA A 236 17.76 9.51 -5.32
N GLU A 237 18.65 8.78 -4.63
CA GLU A 237 20.08 8.71 -4.94
C GLU A 237 20.35 8.07 -6.32
#